data_AF-A0A3N6DQ46-F1
#
_entry.id   AF-A0A3N6DQ46-F1
#
_cell.length_a   1.000
_cell.length_b   1.000
_cell.length_c   1.000
_cell.angle_alpha   90.00
_cell.angle_beta   90.00
_cell.angle_gamma   90.00
#
_symmetry.space_group_name_H-M   'P 1'
#
loop_
_entity.id
_entity.type
_entity.pdbx_description
1 polymer ?
#
loop_
_entity_poly.entity_id
_entity_poly.type
_entity_poly.pdbx_seq_one_letter_code
_entity_poly.pdbx_strand_id
1 'polypeptide(L)' 'MKLFHTTAGGVTEATPRLADVEADVQSLIEAHMETMLGVRFLASEYVIDCVDGGRIDSLGIDENGAPVIVEFTDHR' A
#
# COMPACT_ATOMS: atom_id res chain seq x y z
N MET A 1 -0.02 -10.52 -16.58
CA MET A 1 1.05 -9.50 -16.66
C MET A 1 2.31 -10.11 -16.05
N LYS A 2 3.49 -9.98 -16.69
CA LYS A 2 4.75 -10.53 -16.17
C LYS A 2 5.58 -9.39 -15.57
N LEU A 3 6.12 -9.60 -14.37
CA LEU A 3 6.98 -8.64 -13.68
C LEU A 3 8.44 -9.00 -13.90
N PHE A 4 9.32 -8.00 -14.04
CA PHE A 4 10.76 -8.21 -14.19
C PHE A 4 11.52 -7.22 -13.31
N HIS A 5 12.67 -7.63 -12.78
CA HIS A 5 13.60 -6.73 -12.10
C HIS A 5 14.96 -6.74 -12.80
N THR A 6 15.63 -5.58 -12.76
CA THR A 6 16.96 -5.40 -13.38
C THR A 6 18.02 -5.61 -12.31
N THR A 7 19.03 -6.41 -12.63
CA THR A 7 20.24 -6.61 -11.82
C THR A 7 21.46 -6.18 -12.62
N ALA A 8 22.63 -6.08 -11.98
CA ALA A 8 23.88 -5.75 -12.68
C ALA A 8 24.22 -6.73 -13.85
N GLY A 9 23.64 -7.94 -13.84
CA GLY A 9 23.86 -8.97 -14.85
C GLY A 9 22.76 -9.11 -15.91
N GLY A 10 21.70 -8.30 -15.88
CA GLY A 10 20.61 -8.36 -16.86
C GLY A 10 19.21 -8.26 -16.24
N VAL A 11 18.21 -8.81 -16.93
CA VAL A 11 16.79 -8.74 -16.54
C VAL A 11 16.30 -10.14 -16.13
N THR A 12 15.64 -10.24 -14.98
CA THR A 12 15.08 -11.50 -14.46
C THR A 12 13.59 -11.37 -14.21
N GLU A 13 12.81 -12.37 -14.64
CA GLU A 13 11.37 -12.43 -14.35
C GLU A 13 11.16 -12.58 -12.85
N ALA A 14 10.36 -11.70 -12.26
CA ALA A 14 9.93 -11.79 -10.88
C ALA A 14 8.68 -12.68 -10.81
N THR A 15 8.76 -13.77 -10.05
CA THR A 15 7.61 -14.64 -9.80
C THR A 15 6.59 -13.88 -8.95
N PRO A 16 5.38 -13.62 -9.47
CA PRO A 16 4.33 -13.01 -8.67
C PRO A 16 3.94 -13.98 -7.55
N ARG A 17 3.83 -13.46 -6.33
CA ARG A 17 3.33 -14.21 -5.17
C ARG A 17 2.03 -13.56 -4.73
N LEU A 18 1.01 -14.38 -4.51
CA LEU A 18 -0.22 -13.92 -3.86
C LEU A 18 0.11 -13.66 -2.39
N ALA A 19 -0.36 -12.55 -1.83
CA ALA A 19 -0.34 -12.40 -0.39
C ALA A 19 -1.38 -13.33 0.22
N ASP A 20 -1.03 -14.03 1.30
CA ASP A 20 -1.91 -14.99 1.94
C ASP A 20 -2.97 -14.30 2.82
N VAL A 21 -2.70 -13.06 3.27
CA VAL A 21 -3.59 -12.25 4.12
C VAL A 21 -3.49 -10.77 3.76
N GLU A 22 -4.61 -10.06 3.85
CA GLU A 22 -4.73 -8.61 3.64
C GLU A 22 -3.71 -7.79 4.45
N ALA A 23 -3.52 -8.15 5.72
CA ALA A 23 -2.58 -7.51 6.64
C ALA A 23 -1.12 -7.54 6.14
N ASP A 24 -0.72 -8.57 5.39
CA ASP A 24 0.63 -8.65 4.83
C ASP A 24 0.80 -7.65 3.67
N VAL A 25 -0.24 -7.48 2.85
CA VAL A 25 -0.25 -6.47 1.78
C VAL A 25 -0.24 -5.07 2.38
N GLN A 26 -1.08 -4.82 3.37
CA GLN A 26 -1.13 -3.54 4.09
C GLN A 26 0.24 -3.20 4.66
N SER A 27 0.85 -4.12 5.42
CA SER A 27 2.17 -3.93 6.01
C SER A 27 3.25 -3.63 4.96
N LEU A 28 3.22 -4.33 3.82
CA LEU A 28 4.18 -4.12 2.73
C LEU A 28 4.01 -2.75 2.07
N ILE A 29 2.76 -2.36 1.78
CA ILE A 29 2.45 -1.08 1.15
C ILE A 29 2.79 0.06 2.12
N GLU A 30 2.37 0.00 3.38
CA GLU A 30 2.65 1.04 4.38
C GLU A 30 4.17 1.26 4.57
N ALA A 31 4.95 0.17 4.62
CA ALA A 31 6.41 0.24 4.75
C ALA A 31 7.13 0.86 3.53
N HIS A 32 6.49 0.85 2.36
CA HIS A 32 7.08 1.30 1.10
C HIS A 32 6.21 2.31 0.35
N MET A 33 5.27 2.95 1.05
CA MET A 33 4.20 3.75 0.47
C MET A 33 4.74 4.92 -0.34
N GLU A 34 5.81 5.55 0.16
CA GLU A 34 6.46 6.67 -0.52
C GLU A 34 7.08 6.22 -1.85
N THR A 35 7.82 5.10 -1.85
CA THR A 35 8.46 4.56 -3.05
C THR A 35 7.45 3.99 -4.05
N MET A 36 6.39 3.34 -3.56
CA MET A 36 5.43 2.62 -4.41
C MET A 36 4.32 3.53 -4.97
N LEU A 37 3.85 4.49 -4.18
CA LEU A 37 2.69 5.32 -4.49
C LEU A 37 3.00 6.82 -4.56
N GLY A 38 4.21 7.26 -4.18
CA GLY A 38 4.52 8.69 -4.03
C GLY A 38 3.81 9.33 -2.84
N VAL A 39 3.42 8.53 -1.85
CA VAL A 39 2.60 8.96 -0.71
C VAL A 39 3.37 8.75 0.59
N ARG A 40 3.51 9.81 1.38
CA ARG A 40 4.08 9.71 2.72
C ARG A 40 3.03 9.17 3.69
N PHE A 41 3.32 8.00 4.25
CA PHE A 41 2.48 7.34 5.23
C PHE A 41 2.29 8.18 6.51
N LEU A 42 1.08 8.19 7.06
CA LEU A 42 0.73 8.91 8.30
C LEU A 42 0.21 7.98 9.40
N ALA A 43 -0.72 7.09 9.09
CA ALA A 43 -1.34 6.22 10.08
C ALA A 43 -1.98 4.99 9.42
N SER A 44 -1.93 3.86 10.14
CA SER A 44 -2.76 2.68 9.86
C SER A 44 -4.03 2.75 10.71
N GLU A 45 -5.10 2.10 10.26
CA GLU A 45 -6.35 1.91 11.01
C GLU A 45 -6.89 3.22 11.60
N TYR A 46 -6.87 4.29 10.80
CA TYR A 46 -7.23 5.62 11.25
C TYR A 46 -8.74 5.71 11.52
N VAL A 47 -9.09 5.92 12.78
CA VAL A 47 -10.48 6.04 13.23
C VAL A 47 -10.97 7.47 12.98
N ILE A 48 -12.08 7.59 12.26
CA ILE A 48 -12.79 8.85 12.09
C ILE A 48 -13.80 8.96 13.23
N ASP A 49 -13.53 9.82 14.21
CA ASP A 49 -14.42 10.00 15.37
C ASP A 49 -15.53 11.01 15.04
N CYS A 50 -16.60 10.53 14.40
CA CYS A 50 -17.84 11.28 14.17
C CYS A 50 -19.05 10.34 14.22
N VAL A 51 -20.28 10.90 14.24
CA VAL A 51 -21.53 10.14 14.46
C VAL A 51 -21.70 8.96 13.48
N ASP A 52 -21.19 9.09 12.26
CA ASP A 52 -21.19 8.04 11.22
C ASP A 52 -19.76 7.63 10.81
N GLY A 53 -18.83 7.77 11.74
CA GLY A 53 -17.40 7.59 11.51
C GLY A 53 -17.00 6.16 11.18
N GLY A 54 -16.17 6.02 10.15
CA GLY A 54 -15.58 4.74 9.75
C GLY A 54 -14.14 4.57 10.22
N ARG A 55 -13.51 3.51 9.73
CA ARG A 55 -12.08 3.27 9.83
C ARG A 55 -11.50 3.31 8.43
N ILE A 56 -10.36 3.98 8.30
CA ILE A 56 -9.53 3.98 7.09
C ILE A 56 -8.37 3.02 7.34
N ASP A 57 -8.11 2.08 6.44
CA ASP A 57 -7.02 1.11 6.65
C ASP A 57 -5.64 1.79 6.63
N SER A 58 -5.37 2.69 5.66
CA SER A 58 -4.17 3.52 5.67
C SER A 58 -4.42 4.95 5.20
N LEU A 59 -3.83 5.92 5.92
CA LEU A 59 -3.85 7.34 5.62
C LEU A 59 -2.45 7.85 5.25
N GLY A 60 -2.37 8.68 4.21
CA GLY A 60 -1.14 9.29 3.74
C GLY A 60 -1.33 10.69 3.13
N ILE A 61 -0.22 11.32 2.73
CA ILE A 61 -0.20 12.61 2.03
C ILE A 61 0.70 12.49 0.78
N ASP A 62 0.21 12.93 -0.37
CA ASP A 62 0.97 12.93 -1.64
C ASP A 62 1.98 14.10 -1.74
N GLU A 63 2.70 14.17 -2.85
CA GLU A 63 3.68 15.23 -3.15
C GLU A 63 3.07 16.65 -3.22
N ASN A 64 1.76 16.76 -3.45
CA ASN A 64 1.04 18.03 -3.52
C ASN A 64 0.41 18.43 -2.18
N GLY A 65 0.58 17.63 -1.13
CA GLY A 65 -0.05 17.84 0.16
C GLY A 65 -1.51 17.39 0.24
N ALA A 66 -2.00 16.64 -0.75
CA ALA A 66 -3.36 16.11 -0.75
C ALA A 66 -3.46 14.82 0.10
N PRO A 67 -4.55 14.62 0.86
CA PRO A 67 -4.76 13.39 1.62
C PRO A 67 -5.06 12.22 0.70
N VAL A 68 -4.43 11.07 0.98
CA VAL A 68 -4.62 9.81 0.27
C VAL A 68 -5.12 8.76 1.25
N ILE A 69 -6.16 8.04 0.84
CA ILE A 69 -6.73 6.89 1.54
C ILE A 69 -6.41 5.66 0.71
N VAL A 70 -5.90 4.61 1.36
CA VAL A 70 -5.70 3.29 0.77
C VAL A 70 -6.50 2.30 1.59
N GLU A 71 -7.41 1.58 0.91
CA GLU A 71 -8.21 0.51 1.51
C GLU A 71 -7.75 -0.84 0.94
N PHE A 72 -7.68 -1.85 1.78
CA PHE A 72 -7.27 -3.19 1.39
C PHE A 72 -8.50 -4.11 1.35
N THR A 73 -8.48 -5.07 0.43
CA THR A 73 -9.61 -5.99 0.28
C THR A 73 -9.09 -7.40 0.06
N ASP A 74 -9.46 -8.32 0.94
CA ASP A 74 -9.34 -9.74 0.67
C ASP A 74 -10.21 -10.15 -0.55
N HIS A 75 -9.62 -10.91 -1.47
CA HIS A 75 -10.34 -11.50 -2.59
C HIS A 75 -10.68 -12.96 -2.23
N ARG A 76 -11.82 -13.16 -1.55
CA ARG A 76 -12.43 -14.48 -1.35
C ARG A 76 -13.42 -14.85 -2.43
#